data_AF-A0A934U711-F1
#
_entry.id   AF-A0A934U711-F1
#
_cell.length_a   1.000
_cell.length_b   1.000
_cell.length_c   1.000
_cell.angle_alpha   90.00
_cell.angle_beta   90.00
_cell.angle_gamma   90.00
#
_symmetry.space_group_name_H-M   'P 1'
#
loop_
_entity.id
_entity.type
_entity.pdbx_description
1 polymer ?
#
loop_
_entity_poly.entity_id
_entity_poly.type
_entity_poly.pdbx_seq_one_letter_code
_entity_poly.pdbx_strand_id
1 'polypeptide(L)'
;MSTIIAALIGLGGVTIAATIARLTAQSIAELNAAQKRRDAELLASKEYADLVITTAGAIEAYVWYASDEIISKRTVTEEAWHGAKDYVVPLRTSISRLQFLGTLVVDPTVKALHTSFLQLAESVFAAPGDDGMSARALWNRAVDAGNQPDTVTQLVQAAHDLRARQLHGYPTEAPGLWRSALGPSRK
;
A
#
# COMPACT_ATOMS: atom_id res chain seq x y z
N MET A 1 36.65 -27.97 -50.03
CA MET A 1 37.16 -27.53 -48.70
C MET A 1 36.51 -26.25 -48.16
N SER A 2 35.51 -25.65 -48.82
CA SER A 2 34.90 -24.37 -48.39
C SER A 2 33.58 -24.51 -47.60
N THR A 3 32.93 -25.68 -47.65
CA THR A 3 31.62 -25.94 -47.03
C THR A 3 31.70 -26.35 -45.56
N ILE A 4 32.80 -26.97 -45.13
CA ILE A 4 33.00 -27.44 -43.74
C ILE A 4 33.28 -26.26 -42.79
N ILE A 5 34.00 -25.23 -43.27
CA ILE A 5 34.30 -24.02 -42.49
C ILE A 5 33.02 -23.18 -42.30
N ALA A 6 32.16 -23.06 -43.31
CA ALA A 6 30.87 -22.38 -43.20
C ALA A 6 29.91 -23.10 -42.23
N ALA A 7 29.91 -24.44 -42.22
CA ALA A 7 29.10 -25.23 -41.29
C ALA A 7 29.56 -25.08 -39.82
N LEU A 8 30.87 -25.02 -39.57
CA LEU A 8 31.42 -24.82 -38.23
C LEU A 8 31.19 -23.39 -37.71
N ILE A 9 31.26 -22.38 -38.58
CA ILE A 9 30.92 -20.98 -38.22
C ILE A 9 29.40 -20.84 -37.97
N GLY A 10 28.56 -21.52 -38.76
CA GLY A 10 27.11 -21.56 -38.55
C GLY A 10 26.70 -22.23 -37.23
N LEU A 11 27.34 -23.36 -36.88
CA LEU A 11 27.10 -24.06 -35.60
C LEU A 11 27.60 -23.26 -34.37
N GLY A 12 28.75 -22.59 -34.48
CA GLY A 12 29.27 -21.71 -33.43
C GLY A 12 28.43 -20.44 -33.23
N GLY A 13 27.93 -19.83 -34.30
CA GLY A 13 27.06 -18.66 -34.24
C GLY A 13 25.68 -18.96 -33.66
N VAL A 14 25.07 -20.09 -34.03
CA VAL A 14 23.75 -20.51 -33.53
C VAL A 14 23.79 -20.86 -32.04
N THR A 15 24.87 -21.48 -31.56
CA THR A 15 25.03 -21.82 -30.13
C THR A 15 25.22 -20.58 -29.27
N ILE A 16 26.06 -19.62 -29.69
CA ILE A 16 26.24 -18.34 -29.00
C ILE A 16 24.95 -17.51 -29.00
N ALA A 17 24.26 -17.43 -30.14
CA ALA A 17 22.98 -16.72 -30.25
C ALA A 17 21.89 -17.35 -29.36
N ALA A 18 21.81 -18.68 -29.29
CA ALA A 18 20.87 -19.38 -28.43
C ALA A 18 21.17 -19.17 -26.93
N THR A 19 22.44 -19.14 -26.53
CA THR A 19 22.83 -18.84 -25.14
C THR A 19 22.54 -17.39 -24.77
N ILE A 20 22.83 -16.43 -25.66
CA ILE A 20 22.49 -15.02 -25.45
C ILE A 20 20.96 -14.83 -25.40
N ALA A 21 20.20 -15.48 -26.28
CA ALA A 21 18.74 -15.44 -26.25
C ALA A 21 18.18 -16.03 -24.95
N ARG A 22 18.76 -17.12 -24.45
CA ARG A 22 18.35 -17.76 -23.19
C ARG A 22 18.67 -16.90 -21.97
N LEU A 23 19.87 -16.31 -21.91
CA LEU A 23 20.26 -15.38 -20.84
C LEU A 23 19.43 -14.10 -20.90
N THR A 24 19.19 -13.57 -22.10
CA THR A 24 18.33 -12.39 -22.30
C THR A 24 16.89 -12.71 -21.89
N ALA A 25 16.35 -13.87 -22.28
CA ALA A 25 15.00 -14.28 -21.88
C ALA A 25 14.87 -14.50 -20.37
N GLN A 26 15.87 -15.08 -19.70
CA GLN A 26 15.92 -15.19 -18.24
C GLN A 26 15.98 -13.81 -17.59
N SER A 27 16.85 -12.93 -18.07
CA SER A 27 16.96 -11.55 -17.55
C SER A 27 15.67 -10.75 -17.76
N ILE A 28 14.99 -10.91 -18.90
CA ILE A 28 13.69 -10.27 -19.19
C ILE A 28 12.59 -10.86 -18.31
N ALA A 29 12.60 -12.17 -18.07
CA ALA A 29 11.63 -12.83 -17.19
C ALA A 29 11.81 -12.38 -15.72
N GLU A 30 13.05 -12.29 -15.24
CA GLU A 30 13.39 -11.77 -13.93
C GLU A 30 13.01 -10.29 -13.79
N LEU A 31 13.28 -9.48 -14.82
CA LEU A 31 12.90 -8.06 -14.84
C LEU A 31 11.39 -7.89 -14.84
N ASN A 32 10.66 -8.66 -15.65
CA ASN A 32 9.20 -8.65 -15.69
C ASN A 32 8.58 -9.11 -14.36
N ALA A 33 9.17 -10.13 -13.72
CA ALA A 33 8.74 -10.59 -12.41
C ALA A 33 9.02 -9.53 -11.33
N ALA A 34 10.17 -8.86 -11.38
CA ALA A 34 10.51 -7.76 -10.48
C ALA A 34 9.60 -6.55 -10.69
N GLN A 35 9.32 -6.16 -11.94
CA GLN A 35 8.38 -5.10 -12.28
C GLN A 35 6.97 -5.43 -11.77
N LYS A 36 6.45 -6.63 -12.02
CA LYS A 36 5.14 -7.05 -11.49
C LYS A 36 5.06 -7.02 -9.96
N ARG A 37 6.14 -7.40 -9.26
CA ARG A 37 6.21 -7.30 -7.80
C ARG A 37 6.17 -5.84 -7.35
N ARG A 38 6.92 -4.95 -8.01
CA ARG A 38 6.90 -3.51 -7.73
C ARG A 38 5.56 -2.86 -8.04
N ASP A 39 4.89 -3.26 -9.12
CA ASP A 39 3.54 -2.80 -9.45
C ASP A 39 2.53 -3.20 -8.37
N ALA A 40 2.62 -4.44 -7.88
CA ALA A 40 1.77 -4.91 -6.78
C ALA A 40 2.03 -4.14 -5.48
N GLU A 41 3.30 -3.88 -5.15
CA GLU A 41 3.69 -3.07 -3.98
C GLU A 41 3.19 -1.62 -4.09
N LEU A 42 3.26 -1.01 -5.28
CA LEU A 42 2.77 0.34 -5.55
C LEU A 42 1.24 0.43 -5.47
N LEU A 43 0.54 -0.59 -5.97
CA LEU A 43 -0.91 -0.66 -5.87
C LEU A 43 -1.34 -0.82 -4.40
N ALA A 44 -0.67 -1.70 -3.66
CA ALA A 44 -0.93 -1.92 -2.24
C ALA A 44 -0.66 -0.66 -1.40
N SER A 45 0.43 0.07 -1.64
CA SER A 45 0.73 1.30 -0.91
C SER A 45 -0.26 2.43 -1.22
N LYS A 46 -0.72 2.52 -2.47
CA LYS A 46 -1.82 3.43 -2.85
C LYS A 46 -3.11 3.07 -2.13
N GLU A 47 -3.55 1.81 -2.23
CA GLU A 47 -4.80 1.35 -1.61
C GLU A 47 -4.74 1.55 -0.09
N TYR A 48 -3.58 1.30 0.52
CA TYR A 48 -3.35 1.55 1.94
C TYR A 48 -3.54 3.02 2.33
N ALA A 49 -2.91 3.96 1.59
CA ALA A 49 -3.05 5.40 1.87
C ALA A 49 -4.51 5.87 1.73
N ASP A 50 -5.19 5.46 0.66
CA ASP A 50 -6.60 5.78 0.42
C ASP A 50 -7.50 5.20 1.53
N LEU A 51 -7.17 3.99 2.03
CA LEU A 51 -7.91 3.34 3.11
C LEU A 51 -7.70 4.00 4.47
N VAL A 52 -6.51 4.52 4.77
CA VAL A 52 -6.26 5.30 6.00
C VAL A 52 -7.19 6.52 6.03
N ILE A 53 -7.26 7.28 4.94
CA ILE A 53 -8.15 8.44 4.80
C ILE A 53 -9.62 8.02 4.93
N THR A 54 -10.01 6.95 4.23
CA THR A 54 -11.38 6.42 4.29
C THR A 54 -11.77 6.01 5.71
N THR A 55 -10.85 5.39 6.44
CA THR A 55 -11.08 4.96 7.83
C THR A 55 -11.20 6.18 8.74
N ALA A 56 -10.35 7.19 8.58
CA ALA A 56 -10.44 8.43 9.35
C ALA A 56 -11.80 9.13 9.13
N GLY A 57 -12.25 9.24 7.87
CA GLY A 57 -13.57 9.79 7.55
C GLY A 57 -14.73 8.96 8.12
N ALA A 58 -14.60 7.62 8.13
CA ALA A 58 -15.60 6.75 8.74
C ALA A 58 -15.65 6.89 10.27
N ILE A 59 -14.49 7.09 10.93
CA ILE A 59 -14.41 7.40 12.36
C ILE A 59 -15.11 8.72 12.65
N GLU A 60 -14.78 9.77 11.90
CA GLU A 60 -15.39 11.09 12.05
C GLU A 60 -16.92 11.02 11.87
N ALA A 61 -17.38 10.33 10.82
CA ALA A 61 -18.80 10.16 10.59
C ALA A 61 -19.50 9.40 11.73
N TYR A 62 -18.88 8.33 12.24
CA TYR A 62 -19.41 7.58 13.38
C TYR A 62 -19.48 8.43 14.65
N VAL A 63 -18.42 9.17 14.97
CA VAL A 63 -18.31 9.99 16.19
C VAL A 63 -19.29 11.17 16.21
N TRP A 64 -19.62 11.73 15.05
CA TRP A 64 -20.46 12.92 14.95
C TRP A 64 -21.91 12.64 14.58
N TYR A 65 -22.19 11.58 13.81
CA TYR A 65 -23.52 11.33 13.24
C TYR A 65 -24.17 10.03 13.70
N ALA A 66 -23.44 9.09 14.31
CA ALA A 66 -24.12 7.97 14.97
C ALA A 66 -24.90 8.47 16.19
N SER A 67 -26.02 7.83 16.51
CA SER A 67 -26.85 8.25 17.64
C SER A 67 -26.11 8.04 18.97
N ASP A 68 -26.34 8.94 19.93
CA ASP A 68 -25.70 8.87 21.26
C ASP A 68 -25.98 7.52 21.94
N GLU A 69 -27.13 6.90 21.68
CA GLU A 69 -27.48 5.58 22.21
C GLU A 69 -26.51 4.48 21.76
N ILE A 70 -25.95 4.59 20.55
CA ILE A 70 -24.99 3.65 19.97
C ILE A 70 -23.58 3.94 20.46
N ILE A 71 -23.25 5.22 20.58
CA ILE A 71 -21.92 5.69 21.01
C ILE A 71 -21.73 5.47 22.52
N SER A 72 -22.80 5.49 23.31
CA SER A 72 -22.75 5.43 24.78
C SER A 72 -23.08 4.06 25.37
N LYS A 73 -23.73 3.15 24.62
CA LYS A 73 -24.12 1.82 25.11
C LYS A 73 -23.40 0.72 24.34
N ARG A 74 -22.88 -0.28 25.06
CA ARG A 74 -22.29 -1.50 24.46
C ARG A 74 -23.32 -2.41 23.78
N THR A 75 -24.60 -2.30 24.15
CA THR A 75 -25.69 -3.11 23.60
C THR A 75 -26.71 -2.21 22.91
N VAL A 76 -27.10 -2.61 21.72
CA VAL A 76 -27.92 -1.82 20.80
C VAL A 76 -29.24 -2.56 20.57
N THR A 77 -30.38 -1.86 20.65
CA THR A 77 -31.69 -2.43 20.26
C THR A 77 -31.78 -2.58 18.74
N GLU A 78 -32.69 -3.41 18.24
CA GLU A 78 -32.82 -3.63 16.80
C GLU A 78 -33.19 -2.33 16.05
N GLU A 79 -34.01 -1.48 16.66
CA GLU A 79 -34.42 -0.18 16.11
C GLU A 79 -33.25 0.81 16.06
N ALA A 80 -32.45 0.88 17.14
CA ALA A 80 -31.27 1.72 17.19
C ALA A 80 -30.19 1.24 16.19
N TRP A 81 -30.07 -0.08 16.01
CA TRP A 81 -29.19 -0.66 14.99
C TRP A 81 -29.59 -0.22 13.58
N HIS A 82 -30.88 -0.22 13.26
CA HIS A 82 -31.35 0.14 11.92
C HIS A 82 -31.01 1.58 11.54
N GLY A 83 -31.04 2.51 12.50
CA GLY A 83 -30.66 3.92 12.30
C GLY A 83 -29.16 4.19 12.30
N ALA A 84 -28.35 3.26 12.83
CA ALA A 84 -26.92 3.47 13.04
C ALA A 84 -26.03 2.62 12.14
N LYS A 85 -26.58 1.56 11.51
CA LYS A 85 -25.85 0.64 10.63
C LYS A 85 -25.06 1.37 9.54
N ASP A 86 -25.58 2.49 9.03
CA ASP A 86 -24.97 3.27 7.94
C ASP A 86 -23.68 3.97 8.38
N TYR A 87 -23.43 4.09 9.70
CA TYR A 87 -22.18 4.62 10.25
C TYR A 87 -21.32 3.51 10.86
N VAL A 88 -21.94 2.52 11.50
CA VAL A 88 -21.24 1.41 12.16
C VAL A 88 -20.60 0.44 11.15
N VAL A 89 -21.34 0.04 10.10
CA VAL A 89 -20.88 -0.95 9.12
C VAL A 89 -19.70 -0.43 8.31
N PRO A 90 -19.71 0.81 7.76
CA PRO A 90 -18.56 1.33 7.02
C PRO A 90 -17.31 1.45 7.88
N LEU A 91 -17.43 1.90 9.13
CA LEU A 91 -16.30 1.99 10.05
C LEU A 91 -15.71 0.60 10.33
N ARG A 92 -16.54 -0.36 10.74
CA ARG A 92 -16.08 -1.73 11.03
C ARG A 92 -15.42 -2.37 9.80
N THR A 93 -16.02 -2.20 8.62
CA THR A 93 -15.47 -2.73 7.37
C THR A 93 -14.12 -2.11 7.05
N SER A 94 -13.98 -0.80 7.22
CA SER A 94 -12.74 -0.07 6.97
C SER A 94 -11.64 -0.51 7.95
N ILE A 95 -11.95 -0.66 9.23
CA ILE A 95 -11.01 -1.19 10.25
C ILE A 95 -10.51 -2.58 9.86
N SER A 96 -11.41 -3.52 9.49
CA SER A 96 -10.99 -4.87 9.10
C SER A 96 -10.13 -4.89 7.84
N ARG A 97 -10.44 -4.05 6.83
CA ARG A 97 -9.59 -3.89 5.65
C ARG A 97 -8.24 -3.30 6.01
N LEU A 98 -8.21 -2.34 6.93
CA LEU A 98 -7.01 -1.64 7.36
C LEU A 98 -6.08 -2.58 8.14
N GLN A 99 -6.64 -3.43 9.01
CA GLN A 99 -5.91 -4.53 9.66
C GLN A 99 -5.25 -5.45 8.63
N PHE A 100 -6.01 -5.87 7.61
CA PHE A 100 -5.49 -6.75 6.57
C PHE A 100 -4.36 -6.09 5.76
N LEU A 101 -4.58 -4.90 5.20
CA LEU A 101 -3.56 -4.21 4.41
C LEU A 101 -2.35 -3.79 5.25
N GLY A 102 -2.55 -3.50 6.53
CA GLY A 102 -1.47 -3.22 7.48
C GLY A 102 -0.46 -4.37 7.61
N THR A 103 -0.88 -5.62 7.43
CA THR A 103 0.03 -6.77 7.43
C THR A 103 1.00 -6.80 6.24
N LEU A 104 0.65 -6.10 5.15
CA LEU A 104 1.46 -6.00 3.94
C LEU A 104 2.49 -4.86 4.00
N VAL A 105 2.39 -3.99 5.01
CA VAL A 105 3.33 -2.87 5.20
C VAL A 105 4.60 -3.37 5.90
N VAL A 106 5.72 -3.26 5.20
CA VAL A 106 7.05 -3.67 5.69
C VAL A 106 7.82 -2.51 6.35
N ASP A 107 7.50 -1.27 5.98
CA ASP A 107 8.20 -0.08 6.49
C ASP A 107 7.96 0.10 8.00
N PRO A 108 9.01 0.17 8.83
CA PRO A 108 8.87 0.20 10.29
C PRO A 108 8.20 1.48 10.81
N THR A 109 8.39 2.62 10.12
CA THR A 109 7.79 3.90 10.51
C THR A 109 6.30 3.86 10.23
N VAL A 110 5.91 3.43 9.03
CA VAL A 110 4.50 3.28 8.66
C VAL A 110 3.83 2.25 9.55
N LYS A 111 4.50 1.14 9.90
CA LYS A 111 3.97 0.11 10.78
C LYS A 111 3.70 0.62 12.19
N ALA A 112 4.60 1.41 12.78
CA ALA A 112 4.39 2.00 14.10
C ALA A 112 3.17 2.94 14.11
N LEU A 113 3.10 3.85 13.13
CA LEU A 113 1.98 4.77 12.96
C LEU A 113 0.66 4.04 12.68
N HIS A 114 0.71 2.97 11.89
CA HIS A 114 -0.43 2.10 11.60
C HIS A 114 -0.98 1.48 12.89
N THR A 115 -0.12 0.91 13.73
CA THR A 115 -0.55 0.31 14.99
C THR A 115 -1.22 1.34 15.90
N SER A 116 -0.65 2.53 16.03
CA SER A 116 -1.24 3.62 16.81
C SER A 116 -2.61 4.07 16.26
N PHE A 117 -2.72 4.23 14.94
CA PHE A 117 -3.97 4.62 14.30
C PHE A 117 -5.05 3.52 14.38
N LEU A 118 -4.66 2.25 14.20
CA LEU A 118 -5.58 1.12 14.33
C LEU A 118 -6.09 0.99 15.76
N GLN A 119 -5.21 1.13 16.76
CA GLN A 119 -5.61 1.10 18.16
C GLN A 119 -6.57 2.25 18.50
N LEU A 120 -6.36 3.44 17.93
CA LEU A 120 -7.32 4.54 18.04
C LEU A 120 -8.68 4.17 17.43
N ALA A 121 -8.69 3.64 16.20
CA ALA A 121 -9.92 3.27 15.51
C ALA A 121 -10.72 2.22 16.28
N GLU A 122 -10.05 1.20 16.81
CA GLU A 122 -10.65 0.16 17.66
C GLU A 122 -11.16 0.72 18.98
N SER A 123 -10.41 1.63 19.62
CA SER A 123 -10.82 2.26 20.88
C SER A 123 -12.05 3.15 20.69
N VAL A 124 -12.10 3.91 19.58
CA VAL A 124 -13.26 4.73 19.24
C VAL A 124 -14.49 3.86 18.97
N PHE A 125 -14.32 2.74 18.26
CA PHE A 125 -15.40 1.80 17.98
C PHE A 125 -15.89 1.06 19.24
N ALA A 126 -14.99 0.75 20.18
CA ALA A 126 -15.32 0.05 21.41
C ALA A 126 -15.81 0.99 22.54
N ALA A 127 -15.88 2.29 22.29
CA ALA A 127 -16.28 3.27 23.29
C ALA A 127 -17.74 3.06 23.76
N PRO A 128 -18.06 3.38 25.03
CA PRO A 128 -17.13 3.79 26.08
C PRO A 128 -16.20 2.65 26.51
N GLY A 129 -14.91 2.98 26.59
CA GLY A 129 -13.87 2.08 27.08
C GLY A 129 -13.88 1.95 28.60
N ASP A 130 -12.98 1.14 29.15
CA ASP A 130 -12.85 0.95 30.61
C ASP A 130 -12.41 2.24 31.33
N ASP A 131 -11.84 3.19 30.59
CA ASP A 131 -11.48 4.54 31.04
C ASP A 131 -12.67 5.52 31.06
N GLY A 132 -13.86 5.08 30.63
CA GLY A 132 -15.08 5.89 30.57
C GLY A 132 -15.07 6.99 29.51
N MET A 133 -14.07 7.05 28.63
CA MET A 133 -14.01 8.07 27.58
C MET A 133 -15.01 7.74 26.47
N SER A 134 -15.72 8.77 25.99
CA SER A 134 -16.61 8.64 24.83
C SER A 134 -15.80 8.55 23.53
N ALA A 135 -16.42 7.99 22.48
CA ALA A 135 -15.85 7.95 21.13
C ALA A 135 -15.35 9.33 20.67
N ARG A 136 -16.14 10.38 20.96
CA ARG A 136 -15.80 11.77 20.63
C ARG A 136 -14.61 12.30 21.42
N ALA A 137 -14.52 12.01 22.71
CA ALA A 137 -13.38 12.42 23.52
C ALA A 137 -12.09 11.72 23.07
N LEU A 138 -12.16 10.43 22.71
CA LEU A 138 -11.03 9.67 22.18
C LEU A 138 -10.54 10.25 20.84
N TRP A 139 -11.47 10.52 19.91
CA TRP A 139 -11.15 11.12 18.62
C TRP A 139 -10.56 12.52 18.77
N ASN A 140 -11.22 13.40 19.52
CA ASN A 140 -10.72 14.76 19.73
C ASN A 140 -9.35 14.74 20.40
N ARG A 141 -9.10 13.89 21.41
CA ARG A 141 -7.76 13.79 22.01
C ARG A 141 -6.68 13.40 20.99
N ALA A 142 -7.02 12.55 20.02
CA ALA A 142 -6.08 12.12 19.00
C ALA A 142 -5.77 13.21 17.95
N VAL A 143 -6.72 14.09 17.67
CA VAL A 143 -6.60 15.14 16.65
C VAL A 143 -6.20 16.50 17.24
N ASP A 144 -6.55 16.78 18.50
CA ASP A 144 -6.60 18.13 19.09
C ASP A 144 -5.47 18.44 20.10
N ALA A 145 -4.48 17.56 20.28
CA ALA A 145 -3.56 17.67 21.41
C ALA A 145 -2.13 18.08 21.03
N GLY A 146 -1.89 19.37 20.77
CA GLY A 146 -0.58 20.05 20.95
C GLY A 146 0.66 19.56 20.18
N ASN A 147 0.59 18.43 19.47
CA ASN A 147 1.65 17.75 18.74
C ASN A 147 1.19 17.57 17.29
N GLN A 148 1.10 18.70 16.59
CA GLN A 148 0.86 18.72 15.15
C GLN A 148 2.16 18.30 14.41
N PRO A 149 2.09 17.49 13.34
CA PRO A 149 0.88 16.88 12.78
C PRO A 149 0.32 15.74 13.65
N ASP A 150 -1.00 15.57 13.68
CA ASP A 150 -1.66 14.47 14.41
C ASP A 150 -1.30 13.07 13.83
N THR A 151 -1.63 12.00 14.55
CA THR A 151 -1.29 10.62 14.16
C THR A 151 -1.85 10.21 12.80
N VAL A 152 -3.05 10.69 12.43
CA VAL A 152 -3.67 10.40 11.13
C VAL A 152 -2.88 11.10 10.03
N THR A 153 -2.60 12.38 10.21
CA THR A 153 -1.80 13.18 9.27
C THR A 153 -0.40 12.60 9.09
N GLN A 154 0.27 12.22 10.19
CA GLN A 154 1.58 11.56 10.16
C GLN A 154 1.53 10.24 9.38
N LEU A 155 0.51 9.40 9.59
CA LEU A 155 0.37 8.13 8.89
C LEU A 155 0.12 8.33 7.39
N VAL A 156 -0.77 9.24 7.02
CA VAL A 156 -1.05 9.58 5.62
C VAL A 156 0.22 10.06 4.93
N GLN A 157 0.96 10.98 5.56
CA GLN A 157 2.23 11.48 5.02
C GLN A 157 3.26 10.34 4.87
N ALA A 158 3.44 9.52 5.90
CA ALA A 158 4.37 8.39 5.86
C ALA A 158 4.02 7.36 4.77
N ALA A 159 2.72 7.11 4.55
CA ALA A 159 2.24 6.23 3.48
C ALA A 159 2.52 6.83 2.09
N HIS A 160 2.31 8.14 1.89
CA HIS A 160 2.66 8.82 0.65
C HIS A 160 4.17 8.85 0.41
N ASP A 161 4.98 9.11 1.45
CA ASP A 161 6.44 9.10 1.36
C ASP A 161 6.97 7.70 1.01
N LEU A 162 6.38 6.65 1.58
CA LEU A 162 6.70 5.26 1.22
C LEU A 162 6.42 5.00 -0.26
N ARG A 163 5.27 5.44 -0.76
CA ARG A 163 4.93 5.31 -2.18
C ARG A 163 5.87 6.10 -3.08
N ALA A 164 6.25 7.31 -2.69
CA ALA A 164 7.24 8.11 -3.42
C ALA A 164 8.60 7.39 -3.48
N ARG A 165 9.07 6.82 -2.35
CA ARG A 165 10.29 5.99 -2.32
C ARG A 165 10.18 4.77 -3.25
N GLN A 166 9.04 4.09 -3.26
CA GLN A 166 8.80 2.95 -4.15
C GLN A 166 8.82 3.36 -5.63
N LEU A 167 8.25 4.52 -5.98
CA LEU A 167 8.29 5.07 -7.33
C LEU A 167 9.70 5.47 -7.75
N HIS A 168 10.49 6.09 -6.86
CA HIS A 168 11.89 6.43 -7.14
C HIS A 168 12.77 5.19 -7.37
N GLY A 169 12.47 4.07 -6.70
CA GLY A 169 13.15 2.79 -6.89
C GLY A 169 12.61 1.96 -8.06
N TYR A 170 11.66 2.48 -8.85
CA TYR A 170 11.07 1.75 -9.95
C TYR A 170 12.07 1.62 -11.11
N PRO A 171 12.29 0.42 -11.67
CA PRO A 171 13.25 0.24 -12.75
C PRO A 171 12.77 0.96 -14.02
N THR A 172 13.40 2.09 -14.34
CA THR A 172 13.17 2.86 -15.58
C THR A 172 14.04 2.39 -16.75
N GLU A 173 15.03 1.54 -16.49
CA GLU A 173 15.94 1.03 -17.51
C GLU A 173 15.51 -0.35 -18.02
N ALA A 174 15.04 -0.40 -19.28
CA ALA A 174 14.86 -1.65 -20.00
C ALA A 174 16.22 -2.14 -20.54
N PRO A 175 16.59 -3.43 -20.36
CA PRO A 175 17.77 -3.99 -21.00
C PRO A 175 17.61 -3.92 -22.53
N GLY A 176 18.40 -3.06 -23.18
CA GLY A 176 18.46 -2.98 -24.65
C GLY A 176 18.40 -1.59 -25.28
N LEU A 177 18.00 -0.54 -24.55
CA LEU A 177 17.87 0.81 -25.13
C LEU A 177 19.21 1.56 -25.30
N TRP A 178 20.28 1.11 -24.65
CA TRP A 178 21.58 1.83 -24.66
C TRP A 178 22.58 1.34 -25.72
N ARG A 179 22.32 0.26 -26.47
CA ARG A 179 23.27 -0.26 -27.48
C ARG A 179 22.92 0.03 -28.94
N SER A 180 21.75 0.60 -29.25
CA SER A 180 21.36 0.95 -30.62
C SER A 180 21.47 2.43 -30.97
N ALA A 181 21.63 3.33 -29.99
CA ALA A 181 21.67 4.78 -30.24
C ALA A 181 23.09 5.35 -30.45
N LEU A 182 24.16 4.59 -30.18
CA LEU A 182 25.54 5.05 -30.31
C LEU A 182 26.44 3.95 -30.89
N GLY A 183 26.49 3.88 -32.23
CA GLY A 183 27.47 3.09 -33.00
C GLY A 183 27.72 3.78 -34.35
N PRO A 184 28.96 3.79 -34.86
CA PRO A 184 29.61 5.01 -35.34
C PRO A 184 29.17 5.42 -36.75
N SER A 185 28.98 6.72 -36.94
CA SER A 185 29.08 7.36 -38.26
C SER A 185 30.47 7.09 -38.83
N ARG A 186 30.57 6.09 -39.71
CA ARG A 186 31.74 5.91 -40.57
C ARG A 186 31.64 6.94 -41.70
N LYS A 187 32.56 7.90 -41.69
CA LYS A 187 33.00 8.60 -42.90
C LYS A 187 33.84 7.65 -43.75
#